data_AF-A0A2M7MIJ1-F1
#
_entry.id   AF-A0A2M7MIJ1-F1
#
_cell.length_a   1.000
_cell.length_b   1.000
_cell.length_c   1.000
_cell.angle_alpha   90.00
_cell.angle_beta   90.00
_cell.angle_gamma   90.00
#
_symmetry.space_group_name_H-M   'P 1'
#
loop_
_entity.id
_entity.type
_entity.pdbx_description
1 polymer ?
#
loop_
_entity_poly.entity_id
_entity_poly.type
_entity_poly.pdbx_seq_one_letter_code
_entity_poly.pdbx_strand_id
1 'polypeptide(L)'
;MKDFNLKKLYYSISEVSKITEVEQYVLRYWETEFEQLKPQKNRAGNRVFTNKDIQLILQIKSLLREKRYTIEGAKNILSNLVNEKETHVSKTVLEGKKIIESAPIKVHPDEVKEISVLELLEIKSALERIVQLL
;
A
#
# COMPACT_ATOMS: atom_id res chain seq x y z
N MET A 1 3.34 25.35 -13.85
CA MET A 1 2.51 24.17 -13.54
C MET A 1 2.99 23.04 -14.43
N LYS A 2 3.45 21.91 -13.88
CA LYS A 2 3.80 20.73 -14.69
C LYS A 2 2.53 19.92 -14.90
N ASP A 3 2.14 19.79 -16.16
CA ASP A 3 0.90 19.13 -16.57
C ASP A 3 0.90 17.66 -16.15
N PHE A 4 0.02 17.32 -15.21
CA PHE A 4 -0.31 15.96 -14.83
C PHE A 4 -1.51 15.49 -15.65
N ASN A 5 -1.35 15.16 -16.94
CA ASN A 5 -2.38 14.36 -17.61
C ASN A 5 -1.94 13.60 -18.87
N LEU A 6 -0.96 12.72 -18.72
CA LEU A 6 -0.85 11.44 -19.42
C LEU A 6 -0.11 10.54 -18.44
N LYS A 7 -0.83 9.72 -17.67
CA LYS A 7 -0.22 8.82 -16.67
C LYS A 7 0.67 7.84 -17.43
N LYS A 8 1.98 8.10 -17.42
CA LYS A 8 2.97 7.23 -18.06
C LYS A 8 2.74 5.80 -17.56
N LEU A 9 2.63 4.85 -18.48
CA LEU A 9 2.36 3.45 -18.14
C LEU A 9 3.61 2.77 -17.57
N TYR A 10 4.77 3.17 -18.07
CA TYR A 10 6.06 2.56 -17.74
C TYR A 10 7.11 3.61 -17.41
N TYR A 11 7.87 3.37 -16.35
CA TYR A 11 8.92 4.25 -15.87
C TYR A 11 10.26 3.50 -15.89
N SER A 12 11.33 4.19 -16.26
CA SER A 12 12.69 3.67 -16.10
C SER A 12 13.11 3.68 -14.63
N ILE A 13 14.12 2.88 -14.27
CA ILE A 13 14.65 2.87 -12.88
C ILE A 13 15.12 4.26 -12.43
N SER A 14 15.67 5.07 -13.33
CA SER A 14 16.13 6.43 -13.02
C SER A 14 14.98 7.39 -12.75
N GLU A 15 13.84 7.21 -13.42
CA GLU A 15 12.62 7.98 -13.13
C GLU A 15 11.99 7.55 -11.81
N VAL A 16 11.88 6.24 -11.58
CA VAL A 16 11.36 5.70 -10.32
C VAL A 16 12.20 6.18 -9.13
N SER A 17 13.52 6.15 -9.26
CA SER A 17 14.44 6.66 -8.23
C SER A 17 14.17 8.12 -7.87
N LYS A 18 13.90 8.98 -8.88
CA LYS A 18 13.51 10.38 -8.66
C LYS A 18 12.13 10.52 -8.02
N ILE A 19 11.16 9.69 -8.43
CA ILE A 19 9.78 9.74 -7.94
C ILE A 19 9.70 9.29 -6.47
N THR A 20 10.44 8.24 -6.11
CA THR A 20 10.35 7.62 -4.78
C THR A 20 11.44 8.09 -3.83
N GLU A 21 12.43 8.84 -4.34
CA GLU A 21 13.64 9.25 -3.61
C GLU A 21 14.38 8.04 -3.00
N VAL A 22 14.39 6.94 -3.75
CA VAL A 22 15.12 5.73 -3.40
C VAL A 22 16.22 5.55 -4.44
N GLU A 23 17.44 5.34 -3.97
CA GLU A 23 18.59 5.14 -4.84
C GLU A 23 18.42 3.93 -5.76
N GLN A 24 18.91 4.02 -6.99
CA GLN A 24 18.72 2.96 -7.99
C GLN A 24 19.27 1.59 -7.52
N TYR A 25 20.39 1.58 -6.80
CA TYR A 25 20.95 0.33 -6.27
C TYR A 25 20.07 -0.28 -5.16
N VAL A 26 19.39 0.55 -4.36
CA VAL A 26 18.43 0.10 -3.35
C VAL A 26 17.19 -0.48 -4.02
N LEU A 27 16.69 0.14 -5.09
CA LEU A 27 15.59 -0.42 -5.88
C LEU A 27 15.93 -1.82 -6.43
N ARG A 28 17.14 -1.98 -6.98
CA ARG A 28 17.62 -3.29 -7.45
C ARG A 28 17.72 -4.32 -6.32
N TYR A 29 18.15 -3.89 -5.14
CA TYR A 29 18.20 -4.76 -3.97
C TYR A 29 16.79 -5.13 -3.49
N TRP A 30 15.84 -4.20 -3.47
CA TRP A 30 14.46 -4.52 -3.11
C TRP A 30 13.78 -5.49 -4.07
N GLU A 31 14.13 -5.49 -5.36
CA GLU A 31 13.66 -6.52 -6.30
C GLU A 31 14.12 -7.93 -5.90
N THR A 32 15.28 -8.09 -5.23
CA THR A 32 15.76 -9.40 -4.75
C THR A 32 15.11 -9.80 -3.44
N GLU A 33 14.71 -8.83 -2.62
CA GLU A 33 14.12 -9.08 -1.31
C GLU A 33 12.61 -9.28 -1.36
N PHE A 34 11.89 -8.47 -2.15
CA PHE A 34 10.42 -8.44 -2.15
C PHE A 34 9.87 -9.12 -3.41
N GLU A 35 9.35 -10.35 -3.25
CA GLU A 35 8.83 -11.15 -4.36
C GLU A 35 7.66 -10.52 -5.13
N GLN A 36 6.95 -9.57 -4.51
CA GLN A 36 5.86 -8.82 -5.14
C GLN A 36 6.37 -7.69 -6.05
N LEU A 37 7.63 -7.26 -5.89
CA LEU A 37 8.25 -6.20 -6.70
C LEU A 37 9.03 -6.81 -7.86
N LYS A 38 8.32 -7.10 -8.96
CA LYS A 38 8.87 -7.76 -10.15
C LYS A 38 8.71 -6.89 -11.42
N PRO A 39 9.46 -5.78 -11.55
CA PRO A 39 9.41 -4.96 -12.74
C PRO A 39 9.80 -5.77 -13.97
N GLN A 40 9.06 -5.58 -15.07
CA GLN A 40 9.33 -6.28 -16.32
C GLN A 40 10.62 -5.75 -16.96
N LYS A 41 11.24 -6.55 -17.83
CA LYS A 41 12.32 -6.07 -18.70
C LYS A 41 11.77 -5.78 -20.09
N ASN A 42 12.18 -4.67 -20.67
CA ASN A 42 11.88 -4.37 -22.07
C ASN A 42 12.79 -5.19 -23.01
N ARG A 43 12.60 -5.04 -24.33
CA ARG A 43 13.39 -5.77 -25.35
C ARG A 43 14.90 -5.55 -25.25
N ALA A 44 15.34 -4.42 -24.69
CA ALA A 44 16.75 -4.09 -24.49
C ALA A 44 17.30 -4.60 -23.14
N GLY A 45 16.50 -5.32 -22.35
CA GLY A 45 16.88 -5.84 -21.03
C GLY A 45 16.77 -4.81 -19.89
N ASN A 46 16.30 -3.59 -20.17
CA ASN A 46 16.12 -2.54 -19.17
C ASN A 46 14.82 -2.74 -18.38
N ARG A 47 14.88 -2.50 -17.06
CA ARG A 47 13.71 -2.56 -16.17
C ARG A 47 12.71 -1.46 -16.49
N VAL A 48 11.45 -1.85 -16.58
CA VAL A 48 10.30 -0.95 -16.71
C VAL A 48 9.36 -1.20 -15.54
N PHE A 49 9.06 -0.13 -14.83
CA PHE A 49 8.20 -0.13 -13.65
C PHE A 49 6.85 0.45 -14.01
N THR A 50 5.80 -0.09 -13.43
CA THR A 50 4.43 0.39 -13.57
C THR A 50 4.06 1.31 -12.40
N ASN A 51 2.90 1.95 -12.49
CA ASN A 51 2.35 2.69 -11.35
C ASN A 51 2.14 1.79 -10.12
N LYS A 52 1.82 0.50 -10.30
CA LYS A 52 1.68 -0.46 -9.20
C LYS A 52 3.02 -0.73 -8.51
N ASP A 53 4.09 -0.88 -9.28
CA ASP A 53 5.44 -1.08 -8.72
C ASP A 53 5.87 0.14 -7.90
N ILE A 54 5.60 1.36 -8.39
CA ILE A 54 5.91 2.60 -7.67
C ILE A 54 5.13 2.66 -6.35
N GLN A 55 3.84 2.30 -6.34
CA GLN A 55 3.05 2.24 -5.11
C GLN A 55 3.63 1.26 -4.10
N LEU A 56 4.02 0.06 -4.55
CA LEU A 56 4.64 -0.94 -3.69
C LEU A 56 5.98 -0.45 -3.13
N ILE A 57 6.82 0.19 -3.95
CA ILE A 57 8.10 0.79 -3.52
C ILE A 57 7.88 1.84 -2.43
N LEU A 58 6.86 2.70 -2.57
CA LEU A 58 6.53 3.70 -1.55
C LEU A 58 6.06 3.05 -0.24
N GLN A 59 5.30 1.95 -0.32
CA GLN A 59 4.90 1.18 0.87
C GLN A 59 6.10 0.55 1.56
N ILE A 60 7.02 -0.07 0.80
CA ILE A 60 8.28 -0.60 1.34
C ILE A 60 9.09 0.51 2.01
N LYS A 61 9.23 1.67 1.36
CA LYS A 61 9.94 2.84 1.92
C LYS A 61 9.36 3.25 3.28
N SER A 62 8.04 3.39 3.38
CA SER A 62 7.37 3.75 4.63
C SER A 62 7.62 2.71 5.73
N LEU A 63 7.47 1.42 5.43
CA LEU A 63 7.72 0.33 6.40
C LEU A 63 9.15 0.38 6.96
N LEU A 64 10.15 0.55 6.10
CA LEU A 64 11.55 0.48 6.52
C LEU A 64 12.03 1.79 7.17
N ARG A 65 11.65 2.95 6.64
CA ARG A 65 12.22 4.24 7.07
C ARG A 65 11.39 4.94 8.14
N GLU A 66 10.07 4.97 7.98
CA GLU A 66 9.17 5.67 8.89
C GLU A 66 8.82 4.75 10.07
N LYS A 67 8.38 3.52 9.77
CA LYS A 67 7.94 2.57 10.79
C LYS A 67 9.06 1.69 11.36
N ARG A 68 10.29 1.81 10.84
CA ARG A 68 11.50 1.16 11.34
C ARG A 68 11.42 -0.38 11.39
N TYR A 69 10.64 -0.99 10.51
CA TYR A 69 10.67 -2.45 10.35
C TYR A 69 11.99 -2.90 9.72
N THR A 70 12.38 -4.13 10.05
CA THR A 70 13.40 -4.85 9.28
C THR A 70 12.85 -5.27 7.92
N ILE A 71 13.73 -5.69 7.01
CA ILE A 71 13.34 -6.26 5.72
C ILE A 71 12.37 -7.43 5.90
N GLU A 72 12.67 -8.34 6.83
CA GLU A 72 11.81 -9.49 7.13
C GLU A 72 10.45 -9.08 7.68
N GLY A 73 10.41 -8.12 8.61
CA GLY A 73 9.15 -7.58 9.14
C GLY A 73 8.29 -6.93 8.05
N ALA A 74 8.91 -6.18 7.13
CA ALA A 74 8.21 -5.59 6.00
C ALA A 74 7.65 -6.64 5.04
N LYS A 75 8.38 -7.74 4.78
CA LYS A 75 7.89 -8.85 3.94
C LYS A 75 6.62 -9.48 4.52
N ASN A 76 6.63 -9.80 5.81
CA ASN A 76 5.48 -10.41 6.49
C ASN A 76 4.23 -9.51 6.43
N ILE A 77 4.40 -8.21 6.65
CA ILE A 77 3.30 -7.24 6.55
C ILE A 77 2.73 -7.20 5.12
N LEU A 78 3.60 -7.12 4.12
CA LEU A 78 3.18 -7.06 2.72
C LEU A 78 2.55 -8.36 2.22
N SER A 79 2.93 -9.54 2.72
CA SER A 79 2.27 -10.79 2.39
C SER A 79 0.87 -10.88 2.99
N ASN A 80 0.67 -10.45 4.23
CA ASN A 80 -0.62 -10.54 4.91
C ASN A 80 -1.67 -9.63 4.25
N LEU A 81 -1.26 -8.43 3.82
CA LEU A 81 -2.13 -7.49 3.10
C LEU A 81 -2.62 -8.02 1.74
N VAL A 82 -1.86 -8.91 1.09
CA VAL A 82 -2.30 -9.56 -0.16
C VAL A 82 -3.36 -10.62 0.14
N ASN A 83 -3.14 -11.43 1.17
CA ASN A 83 -4.08 -12.49 1.58
C ASN A 83 -5.44 -11.91 2.01
N GLU A 84 -5.45 -10.75 2.67
CA GLU A 84 -6.68 -10.03 3.05
C GLU A 84 -7.44 -9.49 1.82
N LYS A 85 -6.74 -9.03 0.79
CA LYS A 85 -7.40 -8.54 -0.44
C LYS A 85 -8.05 -9.68 -1.23
N GLU A 86 -7.47 -10.88 -1.24
CA GLU A 86 -8.04 -12.04 -1.93
C GLU A 86 -9.27 -12.62 -1.20
N THR A 87 -9.32 -12.50 0.13
CA THR A 87 -10.46 -12.97 0.93
C THR A 87 -11.70 -12.07 0.80
N HIS A 88 -11.54 -10.79 0.45
CA HIS A 88 -12.65 -9.83 0.29
C HIS A 88 -13.21 -9.73 -1.15
N VAL A 89 -12.47 -10.17 -2.18
CA VAL A 89 -12.94 -10.09 -3.59
C VAL A 89 -13.89 -11.25 -3.96
N SER A 90 -13.83 -12.37 -3.26
CA SER A 90 -14.64 -13.56 -3.57
C SER A 90 -16.10 -13.53 -3.08
N LYS A 91 -16.59 -12.42 -2.51
CA LYS A 91 -17.94 -12.36 -1.89
C LYS A 91 -18.98 -11.49 -2.60
N THR A 92 -18.68 -10.82 -3.72
CA THR A 92 -19.61 -9.80 -4.28
C THR A 92 -20.25 -10.14 -5.62
N VAL A 93 -20.19 -11.38 -6.09
CA VAL A 93 -20.92 -11.79 -7.29
C VAL A 93 -21.53 -13.16 -7.05
N LEU A 94 -22.72 -13.19 -6.45
CA LEU A 94 -23.90 -13.98 -6.87
C LEU A 94 -25.08 -13.62 -5.94
N GLU A 95 -26.13 -13.10 -6.55
CA GLU A 95 -27.40 -12.73 -5.92
C GLU A 95 -28.14 -13.93 -5.31
N GLY A 96 -28.82 -13.69 -4.18
CA GLY A 96 -30.03 -14.42 -3.81
C GLY A 96 -30.01 -15.14 -2.45
N LYS A 97 -30.47 -14.44 -1.40
CA LYS A 97 -30.90 -14.96 -0.08
C LYS A 97 -29.87 -15.76 0.77
N LYS A 98 -29.22 -15.08 1.71
CA LYS A 98 -29.15 -15.52 3.12
C LYS A 98 -28.70 -14.39 4.03
N ILE A 99 -29.34 -14.28 5.19
CA ILE A 99 -29.01 -13.37 6.29
C ILE A 99 -27.52 -13.53 6.63
N ILE A 100 -26.82 -12.40 6.73
CA ILE A 100 -25.40 -12.31 7.03
C ILE A 100 -25.23 -12.64 8.52
N GLU A 101 -24.85 -13.87 8.83
CA GLU A 101 -24.21 -14.20 10.09
C GLU A 101 -22.71 -14.23 9.81
N SER A 102 -22.07 -13.06 9.90
CA SER A 102 -20.62 -12.95 9.75
C SER A 102 -19.93 -13.48 11.01
N ALA A 103 -19.19 -14.58 10.85
CA ALA A 103 -18.29 -15.13 11.86
C ALA A 103 -17.36 -14.04 12.45
N PRO A 104 -16.99 -14.17 13.74
CA PRO A 104 -16.43 -13.09 14.53
C PRO A 104 -15.08 -12.61 14.00
N ILE A 105 -14.91 -11.29 14.00
CA ILE A 105 -13.66 -10.59 13.77
C ILE A 105 -12.63 -11.17 14.78
N LYS A 106 -11.59 -11.86 14.30
CA LYS A 106 -10.45 -12.23 15.15
C LYS A 106 -9.57 -11.01 15.34
N VAL A 107 -9.99 -10.17 16.26
CA VAL A 107 -9.13 -9.18 16.87
C VAL A 107 -8.32 -9.88 17.96
N HIS A 108 -7.00 -9.73 17.97
CA HIS A 108 -6.22 -10.12 19.15
C HIS A 108 -6.71 -9.26 20.32
N PRO A 109 -7.12 -9.84 21.48
CA PRO A 109 -7.72 -9.10 22.59
C PRO A 109 -6.88 -7.92 23.10
N ASP A 110 -5.57 -7.92 22.85
CA ASP A 110 -4.63 -6.95 23.42
C ASP A 110 -4.34 -5.73 22.52
N GLU A 111 -4.86 -5.68 21.27
CA GLU A 111 -4.56 -4.60 20.31
C GLU A 111 -5.76 -3.67 20.00
N VAL A 112 -6.94 -3.90 20.59
CA VAL A 112 -8.02 -2.91 20.56
C VAL A 112 -7.81 -1.92 21.68
N LYS A 113 -7.11 -0.82 21.39
CA LYS A 113 -7.25 0.36 22.25
C LYS A 113 -8.70 0.84 22.16
N GLU A 114 -9.39 0.77 23.29
CA GLU A 114 -10.70 1.39 23.45
C GLU A 114 -10.54 2.88 23.13
N ILE A 115 -11.05 3.29 21.97
CA ILE A 115 -10.95 4.67 21.51
C ILE A 115 -11.80 5.51 22.46
N SER A 116 -11.19 6.52 23.07
CA SER A 116 -11.91 7.40 23.97
C SER A 116 -12.90 8.25 23.18
N VAL A 117 -14.07 8.55 23.77
CA VAL A 117 -15.05 9.47 23.18
C VAL A 117 -14.41 10.83 22.83
N LEU A 118 -13.39 11.24 23.59
CA LEU A 118 -12.62 12.47 23.39
C LEU A 118 -11.83 12.45 22.07
N GLU A 119 -11.09 11.38 21.78
CA GLU A 119 -10.37 11.22 20.51
C GLU A 119 -11.32 11.22 19.31
N LEU A 120 -12.50 10.61 19.47
CA LEU A 120 -13.52 10.58 18.41
C LEU A 120 -14.07 11.98 18.09
N LEU A 121 -14.25 12.81 19.13
CA LEU A 121 -14.69 14.19 19.02
C LEU A 121 -13.63 15.09 18.38
N GLU A 122 -12.35 14.87 18.70
CA GLU A 122 -11.24 15.60 18.09
C GLU A 122 -11.14 15.33 16.58
N ILE A 123 -11.27 14.06 16.19
CA ILE A 123 -11.27 13.66 14.77
C ILE A 123 -12.47 14.27 14.04
N LYS A 124 -13.67 14.24 14.64
CA LYS A 124 -14.86 14.88 14.07
C LYS A 124 -14.65 16.38 13.85
N SER A 125 -14.09 17.07 14.85
CA SER A 125 -13.82 18.51 14.75
C SER A 125 -12.79 18.83 13.67
N ALA A 126 -11.73 18.01 13.55
CA ALA A 126 -10.71 18.18 12.52
C ALA A 126 -11.29 18.01 11.11
N LEU A 127 -12.18 17.03 10.92
CA LEU A 127 -12.87 16.81 9.64
C LEU A 127 -13.80 17.97 9.27
N GLU A 128 -14.58 18.46 10.23
CA GLU A 128 -15.48 19.62 10.04
C GLU A 128 -14.69 20.87 9.61
N ARG A 129 -13.51 21.10 10.19
CA ARG A 129 -12.64 22.22 9.79
C ARG A 129 -12.10 22.08 8.37
N ILE A 130 -11.75 20.87 7.95
CA ILE A 130 -11.26 20.61 6.58
C ILE A 130 -12.39 20.85 5.56
N VAL A 131 -13.61 20.40 5.87
CA VAL A 131 -14.78 20.63 5.02
C VAL A 131 -15.11 22.12 4.90
N GLN A 132 -14.91 22.90 5.96
CA GLN A 132 -15.15 24.35 5.95
C GLN A 132 -14.09 25.17 5.16
N LEU A 133 -12.96 24.56 4.82
CA LEU A 133 -11.84 25.18 4.10
C LEU A 133 -11.81 24.86 2.60
N LEU A 134 -12.78 24.09 2.11
CA LEU A 134 -12.99 23.74 0.69
C LEU A 134 -14.25 24.42 0.16
#